data_AF-A0A2E0FH86-F1
#
_entry.id   AF-A0A2E0FH86-F1
#
_cell.length_a   1.000
_cell.length_b   1.000
_cell.length_c   1.000
_cell.angle_alpha   90.00
_cell.angle_beta   90.00
_cell.angle_gamma   90.00
#
_symmetry.space_group_name_H-M   'P 1'
#
loop_
_entity.id
_entity.type
_entity.pdbx_description
1 polymer ?
#
loop_
_entity_poly.entity_id
_entity_poly.type
_entity_poly.pdbx_seq_one_letter_code
_entity_poly.pdbx_strand_id
1 'polypeptide(L)'
;MENELEIYDHDKDDMVFFASVDNDKQEIQLTCSMWEDEEESLYGDQVSATHIIGRFDEIEKVEAFDREGNPCEPDQEIIDSIMPKLKDVEIELETISHKVNYSPRYYDLI
;
A
#
# COMPACT_ATOMS: atom_id res chain seq x y z
N MET A 1 -18.15 -0.40 15.33
CA MET A 1 -17.25 0.71 14.96
C MET A 1 -16.17 0.08 14.12
N GLU A 2 -16.05 0.49 12.87
CA GLU A 2 -15.01 -0.03 11.99
C GLU A 2 -13.71 0.68 12.35
N ASN A 3 -12.67 -0.08 12.66
CA ASN A 3 -11.33 0.47 12.81
C ASN A 3 -10.86 0.90 11.42
N GLU A 4 -10.58 2.20 11.24
CA GLU A 4 -10.09 2.76 9.99
C GLU A 4 -8.57 2.63 9.96
N LEU A 5 -8.05 1.99 8.91
CA LEU A 5 -6.62 1.84 8.66
C LEU A 5 -6.21 2.98 7.74
N GLU A 6 -5.30 3.83 8.20
CA GLU A 6 -4.74 4.92 7.42
C GLU A 6 -3.27 4.63 7.13
N ILE A 7 -2.87 4.71 5.86
CA ILE A 7 -1.46 4.67 5.45
C ILE A 7 -1.04 6.12 5.25
N TYR A 8 -0.09 6.58 6.05
CA TYR A 8 0.28 8.00 6.05
C TYR A 8 1.64 8.28 5.41
N ASP A 9 2.53 7.27 5.35
CA ASP A 9 3.85 7.43 4.74
C ASP A 9 4.46 6.08 4.31
N HIS A 10 5.48 6.11 3.46
CA HIS A 10 6.29 4.96 3.10
C HIS A 10 7.73 5.35 2.79
N ASP A 11 8.67 4.46 3.10
CA ASP A 11 10.07 4.56 2.73
C ASP A 11 10.42 3.42 1.78
N LYS A 12 10.66 3.78 0.52
CA LYS A 12 11.02 2.81 -0.53
C LYS A 12 12.45 2.29 -0.40
N ASP A 13 13.36 3.03 0.23
CA ASP A 13 14.76 2.62 0.35
C ASP A 13 14.90 1.55 1.44
N ASP A 14 14.12 1.70 2.52
CA ASP A 14 14.05 0.74 3.62
C ASP A 14 12.95 -0.32 3.44
N MET A 15 12.16 -0.25 2.36
CA MET A 15 11.05 -1.16 2.05
C MET A 15 10.05 -1.28 3.20
N VAL A 16 9.64 -0.14 3.76
CA VAL A 16 8.65 -0.08 4.83
C VAL A 16 7.54 0.91 4.51
N PHE A 17 6.36 0.67 5.07
CA PHE A 17 5.29 1.65 5.12
C PHE A 17 4.76 1.81 6.53
N PHE A 18 4.19 2.98 6.77
CA PHE A 18 3.69 3.39 8.05
C PHE A 18 2.18 3.53 8.02
N ALA A 19 1.52 2.84 8.95
CA ALA A 19 0.09 2.85 9.06
C ALA A 19 -0.35 3.18 10.48
N SER A 20 -1.51 3.81 10.61
CA SER A 20 -2.15 4.10 11.89
C SER A 20 -3.56 3.53 11.91
N VAL A 21 -4.00 3.18 13.11
CA VAL A 21 -5.37 2.76 13.40
C VAL A 21 -5.81 3.48 14.66
N ASP A 22 -6.77 4.39 14.51
CA ASP A 22 -7.40 5.09 15.63
C ASP A 22 -8.70 4.40 16.03
N ASN A 23 -8.90 4.22 17.33
CA ASN A 23 -10.19 3.86 17.90
C ASN A 23 -10.45 4.63 19.19
N ASP A 24 -11.68 4.61 19.70
CA ASP A 24 -12.10 5.33 20.93
C ASP A 24 -11.17 5.20 22.15
N LYS A 25 -10.34 4.15 22.24
CA LYS A 25 -9.45 3.87 23.38
C LYS A 25 -8.00 4.24 23.14
N GLN A 26 -7.49 4.05 21.93
CA GLN A 26 -6.07 4.15 21.63
C GLN A 26 -5.82 4.41 20.14
N GLU A 27 -4.63 4.94 19.87
CA GLU A 27 -4.03 5.02 18.55
C GLU A 27 -2.97 3.92 18.45
N ILE A 28 -3.05 3.06 17.43
CA ILE A 28 -2.03 2.06 17.12
C ILE A 28 -1.27 2.51 15.89
N GLN A 29 0.05 2.65 16.01
CA GLN A 29 0.98 2.94 14.93
C GLN A 29 1.75 1.66 14.57
N LEU A 30 1.86 1.41 13.27
CA LEU A 30 2.44 0.22 12.69
C LEU A 30 3.58 0.61 11.76
N THR A 31 4.71 -0.06 11.92
CA THR A 31 5.76 -0.11 10.90
C THR A 31 5.67 -1.47 10.25
N CYS A 32 5.38 -1.49 8.96
CA CYS A 32 5.22 -2.71 8.18
C CYS A 32 6.29 -2.78 7.11
N SER A 33 6.89 -3.95 6.94
CA SER A 33 7.76 -4.22 5.81
C SER A 33 6.93 -4.53 4.57
N MET A 34 7.52 -4.23 3.42
CA MET A 34 6.95 -4.53 2.11
C MET A 34 7.99 -5.17 1.19
N TRP A 35 7.52 -5.84 0.16
CA TRP A 35 8.33 -6.37 -0.93
C TRP A 35 7.85 -5.81 -2.26
N GLU A 36 8.76 -5.72 -3.24
CA GLU A 36 8.46 -5.17 -4.55
C GLU A 36 7.86 -6.23 -5.48
N ASP A 37 6.76 -5.88 -6.12
CA ASP A 37 6.15 -6.61 -7.22
C ASP A 37 6.13 -5.74 -8.49
N GLU A 38 6.16 -6.38 -9.65
CA GLU A 38 6.10 -5.68 -10.94
C GLU A 38 4.79 -6.01 -11.66
N GLU A 39 4.01 -4.98 -11.97
CA GLU A 39 2.78 -5.11 -12.76
C GLU A 39 2.91 -4.42 -14.12
N GLU A 40 2.63 -5.16 -15.19
CA GLU A 40 2.70 -4.64 -16.55
C GLU A 40 1.33 -4.16 -17.04
N SER A 41 1.27 -2.90 -17.47
CA SER A 41 0.16 -2.39 -18.27
C SER A 41 0.41 -2.67 -19.75
N LEU A 42 -0.58 -3.24 -20.44
CA LEU A 42 -0.49 -3.62 -21.85
C LEU A 42 -1.34 -2.71 -22.76
N TYR A 43 -0.80 -2.42 -23.95
CA TYR A 43 -1.52 -1.85 -25.09
C TYR A 43 -1.47 -2.83 -26.26
N GLY A 44 -2.53 -3.63 -26.42
CA GLY A 44 -2.52 -4.78 -27.33
C GLY A 44 -1.50 -5.82 -26.86
N ASP A 45 -0.54 -6.17 -27.73
CA ASP A 45 0.56 -7.09 -27.42
C ASP A 45 1.84 -6.37 -26.93
N GLN A 46 1.77 -5.05 -26.69
CA GLN A 46 2.93 -4.25 -26.26
C GLN A 46 2.82 -3.85 -24.79
N VAL A 47 3.93 -3.91 -24.04
CA VAL A 47 4.00 -3.33 -22.69
C VAL A 47 4.01 -1.80 -22.83
N SER A 48 3.00 -1.14 -22.25
CA SER A 48 2.87 0.32 -22.24
C SER A 48 3.41 0.98 -20.99
N ALA A 49 3.40 0.28 -19.85
CA ALA A 49 4.03 0.74 -18.62
C ALA A 49 4.35 -0.45 -17.72
N THR A 50 5.36 -0.28 -16.88
CA THR A 50 5.69 -1.19 -15.77
C THR A 50 5.48 -0.42 -14.47
N HIS A 51 4.68 -0.96 -13.56
CA HIS A 51 4.39 -0.40 -12.24
C HIS A 51 5.13 -1.23 -11.20
N ILE A 52 5.97 -0.60 -10.40
CA ILE A 52 6.62 -1.20 -9.23
C ILE A 52 5.70 -0.94 -8.04
N ILE A 53 5.15 -2.02 -7.47
CA ILE A 53 4.17 -1.99 -6.39
C ILE A 53 4.83 -2.58 -5.13
N GLY A 54 4.81 -1.84 -4.03
CA GLY A 54 5.11 -2.35 -2.70
C GLY A 54 3.90 -3.10 -2.14
N ARG A 55 4.08 -4.38 -1.82
CA ARG A 55 3.07 -5.23 -1.18
C ARG A 55 3.48 -5.56 0.25
N PHE A 56 2.51 -5.61 1.14
CA PHE A 56 2.75 -5.96 2.55
C PHE A 56 3.42 -7.33 2.71
N ASP A 57 4.41 -7.40 3.61
CA ASP A 57 5.04 -8.63 4.06
C ASP A 57 4.66 -8.96 5.51
N GLU A 58 5.20 -8.17 6.46
CA GLU A 58 4.98 -8.36 7.88
C GLU A 58 4.93 -7.04 8.67
N ILE A 59 4.47 -7.13 9.92
CA ILE A 59 4.51 -6.01 10.86
C ILE A 59 5.81 -6.11 11.65
N GLU A 60 6.71 -5.15 11.47
CA GLU A 60 7.99 -5.09 12.19
C GLU A 60 7.84 -4.48 13.58
N LYS A 61 6.98 -3.47 13.70
CA LYS A 61 6.80 -2.72 14.94
C LYS A 61 5.35 -2.32 15.15
N VAL A 62 4.92 -2.43 16.40
CA VAL A 62 3.61 -1.98 16.88
C VAL A 62 3.83 -1.06 18.08
N GLU A 63 3.30 0.15 18.00
CA GLU A 63 3.26 1.10 19.10
C GLU A 63 1.80 1.48 19.34
N ALA A 64 1.38 1.54 20.60
CA ALA A 64 0.03 1.96 20.95
C ALA A 64 0.08 3.08 21.98
N PHE A 65 -0.78 4.08 21.80
CA PHE A 65 -0.89 5.24 22.66
C PHE A 65 -2.33 5.40 23.12
N ASP A 66 -2.53 5.61 24.42
CA ASP A 66 -3.84 5.93 24.96
C ASP A 66 -4.32 7.32 24.50
N ARG A 67 -5.56 7.70 24.82
CA ARG A 67 -6.11 9.02 24.47
C ARG A 67 -5.39 10.21 25.10
N GLU A 68 -4.54 9.98 26.11
CA GLU A 68 -3.71 10.99 26.74
C GLU A 68 -2.30 11.05 26.11
N GLY A 69 -2.01 10.19 25.13
CA GLY A 69 -0.73 10.09 24.42
C GLY A 69 0.33 9.26 25.14
N ASN A 70 -0.05 8.49 26.17
CA ASN A 70 0.90 7.63 26.89
C ASN A 70 1.02 6.27 26.21
N PRO A 71 2.23 5.67 26.16
CA PRO A 71 2.41 4.31 25.68
C PRO A 71 1.56 3.32 26.46
N CYS A 72 0.83 2.47 25.74
CA CYS A 72 -0.02 1.43 26.31
C CYS A 72 0.17 0.10 25.57
N GLU A 73 -0.46 -0.96 26.09
CA GLU A 73 -0.42 -2.27 25.45
C GLU A 73 -1.40 -2.29 24.26
N PRO A 74 -0.96 -2.67 23.04
CA PRO A 74 -1.81 -2.67 21.87
C PRO A 74 -2.94 -3.70 22.02
N ASP A 75 -4.13 -3.36 21.53
CA ASP A 75 -5.26 -4.27 21.54
C ASP A 75 -5.12 -5.25 20.36
N GLN A 76 -4.87 -6.51 20.70
CA GLN A 76 -4.62 -7.56 19.73
C GLN A 76 -5.84 -7.85 18.85
N GLU A 77 -7.06 -7.63 19.35
CA GLU A 77 -8.28 -7.80 18.54
C GLU A 77 -8.31 -6.78 17.39
N ILE A 78 -7.76 -5.58 17.60
CA ILE A 78 -7.66 -4.55 16.56
C ILE A 78 -6.63 -4.97 15.52
N ILE A 79 -5.44 -5.40 15.94
CA ILE A 79 -4.38 -5.85 15.04
C ILE A 79 -4.87 -7.02 14.17
N ASP A 80 -5.53 -8.00 14.78
CA ASP A 80 -6.11 -9.14 14.06
C ASP A 80 -7.20 -8.70 13.08
N SER A 81 -7.98 -7.67 13.43
CA SER A 81 -9.03 -7.12 12.55
C SER A 81 -8.50 -6.37 11.33
N ILE A 82 -7.34 -5.73 11.44
CA ILE A 82 -6.72 -4.96 10.35
C ILE A 82 -5.76 -5.79 9.50
N MET A 83 -5.29 -6.94 10.00
CA MET A 83 -4.34 -7.80 9.29
C MET A 83 -4.81 -8.19 7.87
N PRO A 84 -6.10 -8.50 7.62
CA PRO A 84 -6.59 -8.70 6.27
C PRO A 84 -6.48 -7.44 5.40
N LYS A 85 -6.77 -6.26 5.97
CA LYS A 85 -6.66 -4.98 5.26
C LYS A 85 -5.22 -4.67 4.89
N LEU A 86 -4.27 -4.94 5.78
CA LEU A 86 -2.83 -4.77 5.54
C LEU A 86 -2.35 -5.64 4.37
N LYS A 87 -2.85 -6.88 4.26
CA LYS A 87 -2.50 -7.79 3.15
C LYS A 87 -3.00 -7.31 1.79
N ASP A 88 -4.06 -6.53 1.77
CA ASP A 88 -4.64 -5.94 0.56
C ASP A 88 -4.02 -4.56 0.24
N VAL A 89 -3.02 -4.10 1.00
CA VAL A 89 -2.31 -2.84 0.75
C VAL A 89 -1.38 -2.98 -0.43
N GLU A 90 -1.54 -2.08 -1.40
CA GLU A 90 -0.69 -1.89 -2.55
C GLU A 90 -0.20 -0.43 -2.56
N ILE A 91 1.11 -0.23 -2.57
CA ILE A 91 1.75 1.09 -2.58
C ILE A 91 2.48 1.25 -3.91
N GLU A 92 2.07 2.18 -4.76
CA GLU A 92 2.81 2.46 -5.99
C GLU A 92 4.14 3.15 -5.66
N LEU A 93 5.26 2.47 -5.92
CA LEU A 93 6.61 2.97 -5.66
C LEU A 93 7.16 3.73 -6.86
N GLU A 94 6.94 3.19 -8.06
CA GLU A 94 7.41 3.79 -9.31
C GLU A 94 6.56 3.32 -10.50
N THR A 95 6.39 4.20 -11.49
CA THR A 95 5.78 3.85 -12.78
C THR A 95 6.74 4.22 -13.92
N ILE A 96 7.14 3.23 -14.72
CA ILE A 96 7.99 3.40 -15.90
C ILE A 96 7.11 3.28 -17.15
N SER A 97 6.92 4.40 -17.85
CA SER A 97 6.16 4.42 -19.10
C SER A 97 7.02 4.01 -20.30
N HIS A 98 6.49 3.11 -21.14
CA HIS A 98 7.14 2.62 -22.35
C HIS A 98 6.50 3.21 -23.62
N LYS A 99 7.32 3.40 -24.65
CA LYS A 99 6.84 3.92 -25.93
C LYS A 99 6.17 2.80 -26.72
N VAL A 100 4.85 2.90 -26.87
CA VAL A 100 4.08 2.00 -27.74
C VAL A 100 3.85 2.61 -29.13
N ASN A 101 3.77 1.75 -30.14
CA ASN A 101 3.48 2.18 -31.50
C ASN A 101 1.96 2.20 -31.68
N TYR A 102 1.37 3.38 -31.54
CA TYR A 102 -0.02 3.61 -31.89
C TYR A 102 -0.15 3.51 -33.41
N SER A 103 -0.51 2.33 -33.93
CA SER A 103 -0.87 2.22 -35.34
C SER A 103 -2.05 3.17 -35.61
N PRO A 104 -1.99 4.01 -36.68
CA PRO A 104 -3.08 4.91 -36.99
C PRO A 104 -4.36 4.10 -37.18
N ARG A 105 -5.46 4.54 -36.55
CA ARG A 105 -6.79 4.07 -36.95
C ARG A 105 -6.98 4.54 -38.39
N TYR A 106 -6.81 3.63 -39.35
CA TYR A 106 -7.24 3.89 -40.72
C TYR A 106 -8.75 4.09 -40.66
N TYR A 107 -9.20 5.34 -40.77
CA TYR A 107 -10.59 5.62 -41.11
C TYR A 107 -10.80 5.02 -42.50
N ASP A 108 -11.80 4.15 -42.64
CA ASP A 108 -12.26 3.72 -43.96
C ASP A 108 -12.57 4.99 -44.77
N LEU A 109 -11.80 5.20 -45.84
CA LEU A 109 -12.09 6.21 -46.86
C LEU A 109 -13.35 5.74 -47.60
N ILE A 110 -14.48 6.40 -47.31
CA ILE A 110 -15.71 6.32 -48.11
C ILE A 110 -15.56 7.22 -49.33
#